data_AF-A0A7S4FM61-F1
#
_entry.id   AF-A0A7S4FM61-F1
#
_cell.length_a   1.000
_cell.length_b   1.000
_cell.length_c   1.000
_cell.angle_alpha   90.00
_cell.angle_beta   90.00
_cell.angle_gamma   90.00
#
_symmetry.space_group_name_H-M   'P 1'
#
loop_
_entity.id
_entity.type
_entity.pdbx_description
1 polymer ?
#
loop_
_entity_poly.entity_id
_entity_poly.type
_entity_poly.pdbx_seq_one_letter_code
_entity_poly.pdbx_strand_id
1 'polypeptide(L)'
;MELDEVSADDVTDLELRAVVDRSPSSLKSVVAHIAETPEDPLVVPPAFQTSSASERALIAQCIALRLPAFREVDFGGGEFTATEAGPIARAIATDPRLKAVRLRAAAFHGAAVAALLEAMGGGSHCRRLAL
;
A
#
# COMPACT_ATOMS: atom_id res chain seq x y z
N MET A 1 -29.79 22.71 6.95
CA MET A 1 -28.78 21.93 6.19
C MET A 1 -27.88 21.32 7.23
N GLU A 2 -28.20 20.10 7.64
CA GLU A 2 -27.26 19.28 8.40
C GLU A 2 -26.18 18.87 7.40
N LEU A 3 -24.94 19.26 7.70
CA LEU A 3 -23.79 18.76 6.96
C LEU A 3 -23.58 17.35 7.50
N ASP A 4 -23.96 16.32 6.73
CA ASP A 4 -23.61 14.93 7.02
C ASP A 4 -22.10 14.88 7.32
N GLU A 5 -21.75 14.50 8.54
CA GLU A 5 -20.37 14.23 8.93
C GLU A 5 -19.91 13.00 8.14
N VAL A 6 -19.29 13.22 6.98
CA VAL A 6 -18.65 12.16 6.22
C VAL A 6 -17.49 11.62 7.06
N SER A 7 -17.55 10.34 7.44
CA SER A 7 -16.48 9.70 8.19
C SER A 7 -15.19 9.67 7.36
N ALA A 8 -14.03 9.71 8.02
CA ALA A 8 -12.75 9.49 7.35
C ALA A 8 -12.68 8.12 6.64
N ASP A 9 -13.42 7.13 7.15
CA ASP A 9 -13.57 5.82 6.53
C ASP A 9 -14.38 5.91 5.22
N ASP A 10 -15.46 6.70 5.20
CA ASP A 10 -16.30 6.91 3.99
C ASP A 10 -15.53 7.63 2.88
N VAL A 11 -14.67 8.60 3.24
CA VAL A 11 -13.78 9.28 2.28
C VAL A 11 -12.77 8.29 1.70
N THR A 12 -12.17 7.46 2.54
CA THR A 12 -11.16 6.47 2.12
C THR A 12 -11.77 5.44 1.16
N ASP A 13 -12.98 4.95 1.44
CA ASP A 13 -13.69 4.00 0.59
C ASP A 13 -14.09 4.63 -0.76
N LEU A 14 -14.48 5.90 -0.77
CA LEU A 14 -14.76 6.63 -2.00
C LEU A 14 -13.51 6.81 -2.86
N GLU A 15 -12.37 7.14 -2.25
CA GLU A 15 -11.09 7.26 -2.95
C GLU A 15 -10.62 5.91 -3.51
N LEU A 16 -10.73 4.84 -2.73
CA LEU A 16 -10.42 3.47 -3.18
C LEU A 16 -11.26 3.06 -4.38
N ARG A 17 -12.58 3.33 -4.33
CA ARG A 17 -13.48 3.03 -5.44
C ARG A 17 -13.13 3.84 -6.70
N ALA A 18 -12.77 5.10 -6.54
CA ALA A 18 -12.29 5.93 -7.64
C ALA A 18 -10.96 5.42 -8.23
N VAL A 19 -10.07 4.83 -7.43
CA VAL A 19 -8.84 4.17 -7.91
C VAL A 19 -9.18 2.89 -8.68
N VAL A 20 -10.08 2.04 -8.17
CA VAL A 20 -10.55 0.82 -8.85
C VAL A 20 -11.20 1.13 -10.21
N ASP A 21 -12.04 2.15 -10.26
CA ASP A 21 -12.78 2.50 -11.49
C ASP A 21 -11.88 3.09 -12.59
N ARG A 22 -10.83 3.83 -12.19
CA ARG A 22 -9.84 4.40 -13.12
C ARG A 22 -8.71 3.44 -13.48
N SER A 23 -8.64 2.28 -12.83
CA SER A 23 -7.59 1.30 -13.07
C SER A 23 -7.78 0.61 -14.43
N PRO A 24 -6.69 0.44 -15.20
CA PRO A 24 -6.76 -0.35 -16.44
C PRO A 24 -7.18 -1.79 -16.13
N SER A 25 -7.80 -2.46 -17.09
CA SER A 25 -8.31 -3.83 -16.94
C SER A 25 -7.23 -4.83 -16.50
N SER A 26 -5.97 -4.61 -16.89
CA SER A 26 -4.79 -5.36 -16.45
C SER A 26 -4.56 -5.32 -14.94
N LEU A 27 -4.95 -4.23 -14.27
CA LEU A 27 -4.70 -4.02 -12.85
C LEU A 27 -5.94 -4.11 -11.98
N LYS A 28 -7.13 -4.08 -12.58
CA LYS A 28 -8.39 -4.01 -11.84
C LYS A 28 -8.51 -5.15 -10.83
N SER A 29 -8.01 -6.34 -11.16
CA SER A 29 -7.97 -7.47 -10.23
C SER A 29 -7.03 -7.25 -9.04
N VAL A 30 -5.88 -6.61 -9.23
CA VAL A 30 -4.91 -6.36 -8.14
C VAL A 30 -5.42 -5.24 -7.24
N VAL A 31 -5.93 -4.16 -7.84
CA VAL A 31 -6.47 -3.01 -7.10
C VAL A 31 -7.74 -3.41 -6.34
N ALA A 32 -8.63 -4.20 -6.96
CA ALA A 32 -9.79 -4.77 -6.27
C ALA A 32 -9.37 -5.67 -5.11
N HIS A 33 -8.40 -6.57 -5.32
CA HIS A 33 -7.87 -7.42 -4.24
C HIS A 33 -7.38 -6.58 -3.05
N ILE A 34 -6.57 -5.54 -3.30
CA ILE A 34 -6.07 -4.67 -2.23
C ILE A 34 -7.23 -3.94 -1.52
N ALA A 35 -8.15 -3.35 -2.29
CA ALA A 35 -9.29 -2.61 -1.75
C ALA A 35 -10.24 -3.48 -0.91
N GLU A 36 -10.44 -4.73 -1.32
CA GLU A 36 -11.39 -5.66 -0.73
C GLU A 36 -10.75 -6.63 0.28
N THR A 37 -9.44 -6.54 0.54
CA THR A 37 -8.76 -7.42 1.51
C THR A 37 -9.39 -7.27 2.90
N PRO A 38 -10.03 -8.32 3.46
CA PRO A 38 -10.82 -8.18 4.67
C PRO A 38 -10.04 -8.43 5.97
N GLU A 39 -8.82 -8.95 5.89
CA GLU A 39 -8.09 -9.50 7.04
C GLU A 39 -6.65 -9.00 7.13
N ASP A 40 -6.17 -8.85 8.37
CA ASP A 40 -4.77 -8.62 8.70
C ASP A 40 -3.93 -9.91 8.54
N PRO A 41 -2.75 -9.88 7.91
CA PRO A 41 -2.09 -8.72 7.29
C PRO A 41 -2.65 -8.38 5.91
N LEU A 42 -2.54 -7.10 5.50
CA LEU A 42 -2.70 -6.73 4.09
C LEU A 42 -1.63 -7.44 3.27
N VAL A 43 -2.03 -8.41 2.45
CA VAL A 43 -1.13 -9.12 1.53
C VAL A 43 -1.22 -8.49 0.14
N VAL A 44 -0.17 -7.78 -0.25
CA VAL A 44 -0.03 -7.26 -1.61
C VAL A 44 0.50 -8.40 -2.50
N PRO A 45 -0.29 -8.91 -3.45
CA PRO A 45 0.08 -10.10 -4.20
C PRO A 45 1.31 -9.83 -5.10
N PRO A 46 2.21 -10.82 -5.27
CA PRO A 46 3.38 -10.71 -6.14
C PRO A 46 3.05 -10.56 -7.63
N ALA A 47 1.79 -10.73 -8.01
CA ALA A 47 1.30 -10.72 -9.39
C ALA A 47 1.44 -9.37 -10.11
N PHE A 48 1.88 -8.33 -9.40
CA PHE A 48 2.10 -7.03 -10.00
C PHE A 48 3.48 -6.91 -10.63
N GLN A 49 3.64 -7.56 -11.79
CA GLN A 49 4.76 -7.31 -12.69
C GLN A 49 4.29 -6.39 -13.80
N THR A 50 4.35 -5.09 -13.56
CA THR A 50 4.17 -4.10 -14.62
C THR A 50 5.43 -3.28 -14.83
N SER A 51 5.77 -3.08 -16.09
CA SER A 51 6.80 -2.13 -16.51
C SER A 51 6.31 -0.68 -16.46
N SER A 52 5.01 -0.44 -16.34
CA SER A 52 4.41 0.90 -16.38
C SER A 52 4.49 1.62 -15.04
N ALA A 53 5.20 2.74 -15.00
CA ALA A 53 5.29 3.60 -13.81
C ALA A 53 3.92 4.11 -13.33
N SER A 54 3.01 4.44 -14.26
CA SER A 54 1.66 4.90 -13.94
C SER A 54 0.85 3.81 -13.25
N GLU A 55 1.01 2.56 -13.69
CA GLU A 55 0.37 1.42 -13.06
C GLU A 55 0.94 1.22 -11.64
N ARG A 56 2.26 1.34 -11.45
CA ARG A 56 2.90 1.24 -10.13
C ARG A 56 2.45 2.31 -9.17
N ALA A 57 2.29 3.54 -9.65
CA ALA A 57 1.78 4.65 -8.87
C ALA A 57 0.33 4.42 -8.38
N LEU A 58 -0.54 3.87 -9.25
CA LEU A 58 -1.93 3.54 -8.86
C LEU A 58 -1.97 2.47 -7.76
N ILE A 59 -1.13 1.45 -7.86
CA ILE A 59 -1.06 0.40 -6.84
C ILE A 59 -0.52 0.95 -5.53
N ALA A 60 0.56 1.74 -5.58
CA ALA A 60 1.11 2.35 -4.39
C ALA A 60 0.10 3.26 -3.68
N GLN A 61 -0.71 4.01 -4.45
CA GLN A 61 -1.80 4.82 -3.92
C GLN A 61 -2.88 3.95 -3.26
N CYS A 62 -3.31 2.87 -3.92
CA CYS A 62 -4.31 1.95 -3.37
C CYS A 62 -3.84 1.33 -2.04
N ILE A 63 -2.58 0.90 -1.98
CA ILE A 63 -1.97 0.38 -0.74
C ILE A 63 -1.96 1.44 0.35
N ALA A 64 -1.50 2.66 0.05
CA ALA A 64 -1.42 3.75 1.01
C ALA A 64 -2.79 4.12 1.61
N LEU A 65 -3.84 4.13 0.79
CA LEU A 65 -5.21 4.39 1.24
C LEU A 65 -5.74 3.28 2.16
N ARG A 66 -5.35 2.03 1.89
CA ARG A 66 -5.89 0.88 2.62
C ARG A 66 -5.09 0.59 3.90
N LEU A 67 -3.83 1.01 3.96
CA LEU A 67 -2.88 0.79 5.04
C LEU A 67 -3.43 1.08 6.47
N PRO A 68 -4.16 2.19 6.72
CA PRO A 68 -4.66 2.52 8.06
C PRO A 68 -5.63 1.51 8.70
N ALA A 69 -6.19 0.61 7.89
CA ALA A 69 -7.08 -0.45 8.37
C ALA A 69 -6.34 -1.72 8.83
N PHE A 70 -5.00 -1.77 8.67
CA PHE A 70 -4.20 -2.97 8.93
C PHE A 70 -3.13 -2.69 9.98
N ARG A 71 -2.85 -3.72 10.78
CA ARG A 71 -1.75 -3.73 11.76
C ARG A 71 -0.47 -4.30 11.16
N GLU A 72 -0.59 -5.09 10.11
CA GLU A 72 0.54 -5.69 9.41
C GLU A 72 0.36 -5.61 7.89
N VAL A 73 1.44 -5.32 7.15
CA VAL A 73 1.45 -5.35 5.68
C VAL A 73 2.54 -6.29 5.19
N ASP A 74 2.20 -7.22 4.29
CA ASP A 74 3.15 -8.10 3.58
C ASP A 74 3.18 -7.74 2.10
N PHE A 75 4.32 -7.18 1.68
CA PHE A 75 4.60 -6.91 0.28
C PHE A 75 5.14 -8.18 -0.37
N GLY A 76 4.23 -8.95 -0.97
CA GLY A 76 4.50 -10.27 -1.55
C GLY A 76 5.41 -10.25 -2.79
N GLY A 77 5.46 -9.14 -3.53
CA GLY A 77 6.24 -8.95 -4.76
C GLY A 77 5.79 -7.72 -5.57
N GLY A 78 6.62 -7.26 -6.52
CA GLY A 78 6.35 -6.15 -7.45
C GLY A 78 7.41 -5.05 -7.35
N GLU A 79 7.88 -4.43 -8.43
CA GLU A 79 9.04 -3.52 -8.38
C GLU A 79 8.67 -2.06 -8.08
N PHE A 80 8.71 -1.60 -6.83
CA PHE A 80 8.58 -0.17 -6.56
C PHE A 80 9.93 0.57 -6.60
N THR A 81 9.94 1.73 -7.25
CA THR A 81 11.01 2.73 -7.12
C THR A 81 10.77 3.61 -5.89
N ALA A 82 11.76 4.42 -5.52
CA ALA A 82 11.62 5.34 -4.38
C ALA A 82 10.46 6.34 -4.57
N THR A 83 10.20 6.77 -5.81
CA THR A 83 9.08 7.67 -6.13
C THR A 83 7.74 7.02 -5.86
N GLU A 84 7.54 5.79 -6.32
CA GLU A 84 6.27 5.07 -6.13
C GLU A 84 6.09 4.60 -4.69
N ALA A 85 7.17 4.32 -3.95
CA ALA A 85 7.09 3.95 -2.53
C ALA A 85 6.81 5.15 -1.60
N GLY A 86 6.94 6.39 -2.07
CA GLY A 86 6.76 7.61 -1.26
C GLY A 86 5.40 7.71 -0.54
N PRO A 87 4.26 7.54 -1.23
CA PRO A 87 2.94 7.52 -0.60
C PRO A 87 2.79 6.43 0.46
N ILE A 88 3.33 5.24 0.20
CA ILE A 88 3.31 4.10 1.14
C ILE A 88 4.12 4.45 2.39
N ALA A 89 5.34 4.97 2.21
CA ALA A 89 6.21 5.41 3.30
C ALA A 89 5.52 6.50 4.15
N ARG A 90 4.85 7.47 3.54
CA ARG A 90 4.08 8.48 4.27
C ARG A 90 2.95 7.86 5.09
N ALA A 91 2.14 6.99 4.48
CA ALA A 91 1.05 6.31 5.17
C ALA A 91 1.56 5.53 6.39
N ILE A 92 2.65 4.79 6.23
CA ILE A 92 3.34 4.07 7.32
C ILE A 92 3.77 5.03 8.42
N ALA A 93 4.45 6.12 8.09
CA ALA A 93 4.99 7.07 9.08
C ALA A 93 3.89 7.77 9.88
N THR A 94 2.71 7.93 9.31
CA THR A 94 1.56 8.59 9.94
C THR A 94 0.60 7.63 10.64
N ASP A 95 0.78 6.31 10.49
CA ASP A 95 -0.13 5.32 11.06
C ASP A 95 0.41 4.74 12.38
N PRO A 96 -0.14 5.14 13.54
CA PRO A 96 0.30 4.63 14.85
C PRO A 96 -0.13 3.17 15.13
N ARG A 97 -1.05 2.62 14.34
CA ARG A 97 -1.61 1.27 14.53
C ARG A 97 -0.75 0.20 13.87
N LEU A 98 -0.08 0.56 12.79
CA LEU A 98 0.81 -0.34 12.05
C LEU A 98 1.96 -0.83 12.95
N LYS A 99 2.07 -2.15 13.12
CA LYS A 99 3.07 -2.79 13.98
C LYS A 99 4.17 -3.50 13.20
N ALA A 100 3.87 -4.01 12.01
CA ALA A 100 4.86 -4.69 11.19
C ALA A 100 4.70 -4.40 9.69
N VAL A 101 5.84 -4.30 9.02
CA VAL A 101 5.92 -4.28 7.55
C VAL A 101 6.89 -5.37 7.13
N ARG A 102 6.38 -6.31 6.33
CA ARG A 102 7.16 -7.42 5.78
C ARG A 102 7.47 -7.10 4.32
N LEU A 103 8.76 -7.02 4.01
CA LEU A 103 9.25 -6.74 2.66
C LEU A 103 9.89 -8.03 2.13
N ARG A 104 9.30 -8.67 1.12
CA ARG A 104 9.94 -9.79 0.43
C ARG A 104 10.93 -9.27 -0.60
N ALA A 105 12.15 -9.81 -0.59
CA ALA A 105 13.35 -9.19 -1.17
C ALA A 105 13.32 -8.88 -2.68
N ALA A 106 12.33 -9.40 -3.43
CA ALA A 106 12.15 -9.14 -4.87
C ALA A 106 11.24 -7.92 -5.18
N ALA A 107 10.71 -7.23 -4.16
CA ALA A 107 9.64 -6.24 -4.33
C ALA A 107 10.07 -4.75 -4.27
N PHE A 108 11.35 -4.44 -4.03
CA PHE A 108 11.73 -3.03 -3.85
C PHE A 108 13.15 -2.78 -4.33
N HIS A 109 13.32 -1.71 -5.12
CA HIS A 109 14.65 -1.14 -5.36
C HIS A 109 15.25 -0.70 -4.01
N GLY A 110 16.58 -0.76 -3.87
CA GLY A 110 17.26 -0.46 -2.60
C GLY A 110 16.87 0.90 -1.98
N ALA A 111 16.65 1.92 -2.81
CA ALA A 111 16.20 3.24 -2.37
C ALA A 111 14.74 3.25 -1.85
N ALA A 112 13.87 2.42 -2.40
CA ALA A 112 12.49 2.28 -1.94
C ALA A 112 12.42 1.54 -0.60
N VAL A 113 13.28 0.52 -0.40
CA VAL A 113 13.46 -0.14 0.91
C VAL A 113 13.92 0.88 1.96
N ALA A 114 14.89 1.73 1.61
CA ALA A 114 15.38 2.76 2.52
C ALA A 114 14.27 3.74 2.95
N ALA A 115 13.50 4.26 2.00
CA ALA A 115 12.38 5.16 2.29
C ALA A 115 11.32 4.53 3.21
N LEU A 116 11.01 3.25 3.02
CA LEU A 116 10.06 2.52 3.87
C LEU A 116 10.63 2.25 5.27
N LEU A 117 11.93 1.93 5.37
CA LEU A 117 12.60 1.73 6.66
C LEU A 117 12.69 3.03 7.46
N GLU A 118 13.00 4.15 6.82
CA GLU A 118 13.02 5.47 7.43
C GLU A 118 11.63 5.85 7.97
N ALA A 119 10.58 5.60 7.18
CA ALA A 119 9.19 5.85 7.58
C ALA A 119 8.74 5.03 8.80
N MET A 120 9.23 3.80 8.97
CA MET A 120 8.87 2.92 10.09
C MET A 120 9.47 3.35 11.44
N GLY A 121 10.41 4.31 11.43
CA GLY A 121 10.94 5.00 12.62
C GLY A 121 11.05 4.15 13.89
N GLY A 122 11.99 3.21 13.97
CA GLY A 122 12.45 2.54 15.22
C GLY A 122 11.46 1.73 16.07
N GLY A 123 10.14 1.98 15.99
CA GLY A 123 9.10 1.40 16.84
C GLY A 123 8.28 0.28 16.18
N SER A 124 8.33 0.17 14.85
CA SER A 124 7.64 -0.88 14.10
C SER A 124 8.63 -1.89 13.54
N HIS A 125 8.30 -3.19 13.61
CA HIS A 125 9.21 -4.26 13.18
C HIS A 125 9.18 -4.38 11.66
N CYS A 126 10.13 -3.75 10.96
CA CYS A 126 10.37 -4.05 9.55
C CYS A 126 11.28 -5.28 9.44
N ARG A 127 10.76 -6.36 8.85
CA ARG A 127 11.55 -7.56 8.56
C ARG A 127 11.63 -7.74 7.05
N ARG A 128 12.86 -7.69 6.53
CA ARG A 128 13.17 -8.19 5.20
C ARG A 128 13.15 -9.71 5.27
N LEU A 129 12.21 -10.34 4.57
CA LEU A 129 12.19 -11.79 4.44
C LEU A 129 13.15 -12.14 3.30
N ALA A 130 14.26 -12.80 3.64
CA ALA A 130 15.08 -13.50 2.65
C ALA A 130 14.24 -14.67 2.10
N LEU A 131 14.12 -14.73 0.77
CA LEU A 131 13.54 -15.88 0.07
C LEU A 131 14.47 -17.09 0.21
#